data_AF-A0A3B1CWY4-F1
#
_entry.id   AF-A0A3B1CWY4-F1
#
_cell.length_a   1.000
_cell.length_b   1.000
_cell.length_c   1.000
_cell.angle_alpha   90.00
_cell.angle_beta   90.00
_cell.angle_gamma   90.00
#
_symmetry.space_group_name_H-M   'P 1'
#
loop_
_entity.id
_entity.type
_entity.pdbx_description
1 polymer ?
#
loop_
_entity_poly.entity_id
_entity_poly.type
_entity_poly.pdbx_seq_one_letter_code
_entity_poly.pdbx_strand_id
1 'polypeptide(L)' 'MTKNFWVKLDSLLFRIAGAVLGLSGCMGLLLNNPFKVLISNAYGVVFFLIFAILGSYSTFSIIKELIAPEQSLSE' A
#
# COMPACT_ATOMS: atom_id res chain seq x y z
N MET A 1 24.48 -3.35 16.48
CA MET A 1 24.25 -2.35 15.41
C MET A 1 23.52 -2.93 14.19
N THR A 2 23.77 -4.19 13.78
CA THR A 2 23.13 -4.83 12.61
C THR A 2 21.65 -5.19 12.78
N LYS A 3 21.18 -5.54 13.99
CA LYS A 3 19.76 -5.91 14.21
C LYS A 3 18.78 -4.80 13.83
N ASN A 4 19.12 -3.54 14.11
CA ASN A 4 18.25 -2.40 13.78
C ASN A 4 18.15 -2.14 12.27
N PHE A 5 19.18 -2.52 11.50
CA PHE A 5 19.17 -2.39 10.05
C PHE A 5 18.23 -3.41 9.41
N TRP A 6 18.30 -4.68 9.83
CA TRP A 6 17.44 -5.74 9.32
C TRP A 6 15.95 -5.49 9.61
N VAL A 7 15.63 -5.00 10.81
CA VAL A 7 14.25 -4.64 11.19
C VAL A 7 13.72 -3.47 10.35
N LYS A 8 14.55 -2.46 10.06
CA LYS A 8 14.18 -1.34 9.18
C LYS A 8 13.95 -1.81 7.74
N LEU A 9 14.83 -2.67 7.23
CA LEU A 9 14.70 -3.22 5.88
C LEU A 9 13.42 -4.04 5.74
N ASP A 10 13.10 -4.89 6.72
CA ASP A 10 11.90 -5.73 6.71
C ASP A 10 10.61 -4.89 6.77
N SER A 11 10.57 -3.86 7.63
CA SER A 11 9.48 -2.87 7.66
C SER A 11 9.29 -2.16 6.32
N LEU A 12 10.37 -1.74 5.68
CA LEU A 12 10.31 -1.05 4.39
C LEU A 12 9.85 -1.99 3.27
N LEU A 13 10.34 -3.23 3.24
CA LEU A 13 9.91 -4.26 2.29
C LEU A 13 8.42 -4.60 2.47
N PHE A 14 7.93 -4.70 3.71
CA PHE A 14 6.53 -4.94 3.99
C PHE A 14 5.63 -3.81 3.47
N ARG A 15 6.06 -2.56 3.62
CA ARG A 15 5.33 -1.40 3.07
C ARG A 15 5.37 -1.35 1.55
N ILE A 16 6.49 -1.70 0.93
CA ILE A 16 6.57 -1.81 -0.53
C ILE A 16 5.62 -2.91 -1.02
N ALA A 17 5.63 -4.07 -0.37
CA ALA A 17 4.70 -5.16 -0.69
C ALA A 17 3.25 -4.71 -0.55
N GLY A 18 2.89 -3.99 0.52
CA GLY A 18 1.56 -3.43 0.71
C GLY A 18 1.13 -2.46 -0.41
N ALA A 19 2.05 -1.60 -0.88
CA ALA A 19 1.78 -0.68 -1.98
C ALA A 19 1.57 -1.42 -3.32
N VAL A 20 2.40 -2.43 -3.59
CA VAL A 20 2.29 -3.28 -4.78
C VAL A 20 1.00 -4.09 -4.76
N LEU A 21 0.61 -4.65 -3.61
CA LEU A 21 -0.64 -5.38 -3.44
C LEU A 21 -1.86 -4.46 -3.63
N GLY A 22 -1.84 -3.25 -3.07
CA GLY A 22 -2.90 -2.25 -3.29
C GLY A 22 -3.07 -1.87 -4.77
N LEU A 23 -1.97 -1.54 -5.45
CA LEU A 23 -2.01 -1.18 -6.87
C LEU A 23 -2.44 -2.35 -7.78
N SER A 24 -1.89 -3.54 -7.54
CA SER A 24 -2.24 -4.74 -8.31
C SER A 24 -3.68 -5.20 -8.07
N GLY A 25 -4.20 -5.07 -6.85
CA GLY A 25 -5.61 -5.35 -6.52
C GLY A 25 -6.56 -4.40 -7.26
N CYS A 26 -6.28 -3.09 -7.24
CA CYS A 26 -7.05 -2.11 -8.01
C CYS A 26 -7.00 -2.38 -9.52
N MET A 27 -5.80 -2.65 -10.06
CA MET A 27 -5.62 -2.94 -11.48
C MET A 27 -6.32 -4.25 -11.88
N GLY A 28 -6.23 -5.30 -11.07
CA GLY A 28 -6.89 -6.58 -11.30
C GLY A 28 -8.42 -6.46 -11.34
N LEU A 29 -9.00 -5.60 -10.48
CA LEU A 29 -10.43 -5.32 -10.50
C LEU A 29 -10.86 -4.56 -11.76
N LEU A 30 -10.05 -3.60 -12.22
CA LEU A 30 -10.30 -2.82 -13.44
C LEU A 30 -10.12 -3.63 -14.73
N LEU A 31 -9.16 -4.56 -14.76
CA LEU A 31 -8.90 -5.39 -15.94
C LEU A 31 -9.92 -6.52 -16.09
N ASN A 32 -10.39 -7.11 -14.98
CA ASN A 32 -11.35 -8.22 -15.03
C ASN A 32 -12.81 -7.76 -15.14
N ASN A 33 -13.11 -6.49 -14.90
CA ASN A 33 -14.48 -5.97 -14.96
C ASN A 33 -14.56 -4.67 -15.76
N PRO A 34 -15.52 -4.53 -16.69
CA PRO A 34 -15.76 -3.24 -17.32
C PRO A 34 -16.17 -2.22 -16.25
N PHE A 35 -15.65 -0.99 -16.35
CA PHE A 35 -15.78 0.04 -15.32
C PHE A 35 -17.22 0.27 -14.83
N LYS A 36 -18.20 0.22 -15.76
CA LYS A 36 -19.64 0.29 -15.43
C LYS A 36 -20.11 -0.81 -14.48
N VAL A 37 -19.62 -2.03 -14.64
CA VAL A 37 -19.98 -3.19 -13.81
C VAL A 37 -19.29 -3.13 -12.45
N LEU A 38 -18.04 -2.63 -12.42
CA LEU A 38 -17.31 -2.42 -11.17
C LEU A 38 -18.03 -1.42 -10.25
N ILE A 39 -18.55 -0.32 -10.82
CA ILE A 39 -19.24 0.72 -10.04
C ILE A 39 -20.70 0.35 -9.73
N SER A 40 -21.36 -0.44 -10.58
CA SER A 40 -22.72 -0.91 -10.28
C SER A 40 -22.77 -2.02 -9.23
N ASN A 41 -21.65 -2.70 -8.99
CA ASN A 41 -21.55 -3.76 -7.99
C ASN A 41 -20.94 -3.22 -6.69
N ALA A 42 -21.73 -3.19 -5.61
CA ALA A 42 -21.30 -2.71 -4.30
C ALA A 42 -20.01 -3.42 -3.80
N TYR A 43 -19.85 -4.72 -4.05
CA TYR A 43 -18.64 -5.44 -3.68
C TYR A 43 -17.41 -4.97 -4.46
N GLY A 44 -17.58 -4.71 -5.76
CA GLY A 44 -16.49 -4.18 -6.61
C GLY A 44 -16.00 -2.83 -6.12
N VAL A 45 -16.91 -1.93 -5.75
CA VAL A 45 -16.60 -0.62 -5.17
C VAL A 45 -15.89 -0.76 -3.82
N VAL A 46 -16.40 -1.61 -2.92
CA VAL A 46 -15.82 -1.81 -1.59
C VAL A 46 -14.41 -2.40 -1.69
N PHE A 47 -14.19 -3.44 -2.50
CA PHE A 47 -12.86 -4.02 -2.68
C PHE A 47 -11.90 -3.03 -3.33
N PHE A 48 -12.34 -2.26 -4.32
CA PHE A 48 -11.52 -1.22 -4.94
C PHE A 48 -11.09 -0.16 -3.93
N LEU A 49 -12.00 0.30 -3.07
CA LEU A 49 -11.69 1.26 -2.00
C LEU A 49 -10.73 0.68 -0.97
N ILE A 50 -10.89 -0.57 -0.55
CA ILE A 50 -9.97 -1.22 0.39
C ILE A 50 -8.56 -1.26 -0.18
N PHE A 51 -8.39 -1.70 -1.44
CA PHE A 51 -7.08 -1.75 -2.09
C PHE A 51 -6.49 -0.36 -2.33
N ALA A 52 -7.33 0.63 -2.68
CA ALA A 52 -6.91 2.01 -2.83
C ALA A 52 -6.40 2.60 -1.51
N ILE A 53 -7.14 2.44 -0.41
CA ILE A 53 -6.74 2.90 0.93
C ILE A 53 -5.46 2.20 1.38
N LEU A 54 -5.37 0.89 1.20
CA LEU A 54 -4.18 0.11 1.55
C LEU A 54 -2.95 0.60 0.78
N GLY A 55 -3.09 0.76 -0.54
CA GLY A 55 -2.02 1.25 -1.42
C GLY A 55 -1.58 2.67 -1.06
N SER A 56 -2.54 3.58 -0.84
CA SER A 56 -2.25 4.97 -0.45
C SER A 56 -1.60 5.07 0.91
N TYR A 57 -2.08 4.32 1.92
CA TYR A 57 -1.49 4.28 3.24
C TYR A 57 -0.05 3.76 3.20
N SER A 58 0.18 2.66 2.48
CA SER A 58 1.51 2.07 2.35
C SER A 58 2.48 3.01 1.63
N THR A 59 2.02 3.66 0.55
CA THR A 59 2.81 4.65 -0.19
C THR A 59 3.14 5.88 0.67
N PHE A 60 2.17 6.40 1.41
CA PHE A 60 2.38 7.51 2.34
C PHE A 60 3.39 7.15 3.44
N SER A 61 3.29 5.94 3.97
CA SER A 61 4.21 5.41 4.98
C SER A 61 5.66 5.29 4.45
N ILE A 62 5.85 4.92 3.18
CA ILE A 62 7.16 4.90 2.52
C ILE A 62 7.69 6.32 2.33
N ILE A 63 6.87 7.23 1.79
CA ILE A 63 7.26 8.62 1.52
C ILE A 63 7.67 9.33 2.82
N LYS A 64 6.92 9.15 3.90
CA LYS A 64 7.24 9.72 5.22
C LYS A 64 8.59 9.24 5.73
N GLU A 65 8.90 7.95 5.57
CA GLU A 65 10.17 7.38 6.02
C GLU A 65 11.36 7.82 5.17
N LEU A 66 11.15 8.08 3.87
CA LEU A 66 12.18 8.61 2.96
C LEU A 66 12.47 10.10 3.18
N ILE A 67 11.47 10.91 3.53
CA ILE A 67 11.61 12.37 3.69
C ILE A 67 12.17 12.73 5.07
N ALA A 68 11.81 11.99 6.13
CA ALA A 68 12.24 12.27 7.50
C ALA A 68 12.81 11.01 8.19
N PRO A 69 13.99 10.50 7.77
CA PRO A 69 14.58 9.30 8.36
C PRO A 69 14.93 9.46 9.84
N GLU A 70 15.18 10.69 10.32
CA GLU A 70 15.57 10.97 11.71
C GLU A 70 14.43 10.90 12.74
N GLN A 71 13.15 11.07 12.35
CA GLN A 71 12.03 10.98 13.30
C GLN A 71 11.64 9.54 13.66
N SER A 72 12.15 8.54 12.95
CA SER A 72 12.05 7.13 13.31
C SER A 72 13.04 6.68 14.40
N LEU A 73 13.85 7.62 14.93
CA LEU A 73 14.93 7.35 15.88
C LEU A 73 14.51 7.59 17.35
N SER A 74 13.31 8.13 17.60
CA SER A 74 12.89 8.62 18.93
C SER A 74 11.51 8.14 19.40
N GLU A 75 10.88 7.20 18.70
CA GLU A 75 9.70 6.46 19.23
C GLU A 75 10.01 4.97 19.34
#